data_AF-A0A1I7G7L4-F1
#
_entry.id   AF-A0A1I7G7L4-F1
#
_cell.length_a   1.000
_cell.length_b   1.000
_cell.length_c   1.000
_cell.angle_alpha   90.00
_cell.angle_beta   90.00
_cell.angle_gamma   90.00
#
_symmetry.space_group_name_H-M   'P 1'
#
loop_
_entity.id
_entity.type
_entity.pdbx_description
1 polymer ?
#
loop_
_entity_poly.entity_id
_entity_poly.type
_entity_poly.pdbx_seq_one_letter_code
_entity_poly.pdbx_strand_id
1 'polypeptide(L)'
;MRPTTTRIALLAAAALTALPAQAQIRNAPSPRALEFASYIFAASNVCGYRIGSAQFEALLAKQNVQIADVQPRGPFGNRVQTMFTLMSNQMAQNRDQACLAVAGEYGPEGTVAKNVLLPAGQEPGAPTKTPAEPAEPAKPQ
;
A
#
# COMPACT_ATOMS: atom_id res chain seq x y z
N MET A 1 40.60 -57.22 -0.63
CA MET A 1 39.46 -56.90 0.25
C MET A 1 39.91 -55.91 1.32
N ARG A 2 39.53 -54.64 1.15
CA ARG A 2 39.63 -53.46 2.05
C ARG A 2 39.14 -52.26 1.20
N PRO A 3 38.62 -51.14 1.74
CA PRO A 3 38.13 -50.90 3.10
C PRO A 3 36.67 -50.37 3.15
N THR A 4 35.98 -50.72 4.22
CA THR A 4 34.87 -49.98 4.84
C THR A 4 35.39 -48.59 5.28
N THR A 5 34.59 -47.52 5.15
CA THR A 5 34.62 -46.21 5.88
C THR A 5 34.34 -45.04 4.93
N THR A 6 33.11 -44.84 4.47
CA THR A 6 32.77 -43.62 3.70
C THR A 6 31.27 -43.27 3.72
N ARG A 7 30.55 -43.31 4.85
CA ARG A 7 29.12 -42.91 4.86
C ARG A 7 28.61 -42.23 6.13
N ILE A 8 29.43 -41.46 6.85
CA ILE A 8 28.94 -40.70 8.03
C ILE A 8 29.49 -39.26 8.03
N ALA A 9 29.42 -38.56 6.90
CA ALA A 9 29.85 -37.15 6.84
C ALA A 9 28.90 -36.22 6.07
N LEU A 10 27.70 -36.67 5.70
CA LEU A 10 26.81 -35.91 4.82
C LEU A 10 25.48 -35.45 5.45
N LEU A 11 25.40 -35.36 6.79
CA LEU A 11 24.16 -34.96 7.48
C LEU A 11 24.26 -33.66 8.30
N ALA A 12 25.44 -33.03 8.38
CA ALA A 12 25.64 -31.85 9.24
C ALA A 12 25.50 -30.48 8.53
N ALA A 13 25.36 -30.44 7.21
CA ALA A 13 25.39 -29.17 6.45
C ALA A 13 24.00 -28.55 6.16
N ALA A 14 22.89 -29.18 6.57
CA ALA A 14 21.54 -28.75 6.19
C ALA A 14 20.86 -27.77 7.17
N ALA A 15 21.51 -27.37 8.26
CA ALA A 15 20.88 -26.60 9.34
C ALA A 15 21.14 -25.08 9.32
N LEU A 16 21.83 -24.54 8.30
CA LEU A 16 22.25 -23.12 8.27
C LEU A 16 21.41 -22.20 7.37
N THR A 17 20.32 -22.68 6.76
CA THR A 17 19.44 -21.87 5.88
C THR A 17 18.06 -21.58 6.48
N ALA A 18 17.79 -21.97 7.73
CA ALA A 18 16.47 -21.82 8.37
C ALA A 18 16.23 -20.44 9.04
N LEU A 19 16.86 -19.36 8.57
CA LEU A 19 16.61 -17.99 9.05
C LEU A 19 16.14 -17.13 7.87
N PRO A 20 14.82 -16.99 7.67
CA PRO A 20 14.21 -15.69 8.01
C PRO A 20 12.76 -15.74 8.54
N ALA A 21 12.14 -16.90 8.72
CA ALA A 21 10.70 -16.97 9.04
C ALA A 21 10.35 -16.45 10.45
N GLN A 22 11.22 -16.66 11.44
CA GLN A 22 10.94 -16.29 12.84
C GLN A 22 11.18 -14.79 13.14
N ALA A 23 12.12 -14.16 12.45
CA ALA A 23 12.36 -12.72 12.55
C ALA A 23 11.19 -11.90 12.00
N GLN A 24 10.50 -12.44 10.98
CA GLN A 24 9.31 -11.83 10.37
C GLN A 24 8.08 -11.88 11.29
N ILE A 25 8.03 -12.74 12.30
CA ILE A 25 6.88 -12.85 13.23
C ILE A 25 6.93 -11.76 14.33
N ARG A 26 8.13 -11.29 14.72
CA ARG A 26 8.30 -10.28 15.79
C ARG A 26 8.12 -8.83 15.30
N ASN A 27 8.45 -8.56 14.04
CA ASN A 27 8.29 -7.25 13.40
C ASN A 27 7.28 -7.27 12.25
N ALA A 28 6.36 -8.26 12.24
CA ALA A 28 5.32 -8.30 11.22
C ALA A 28 4.43 -7.06 11.35
N PRO A 29 4.19 -6.33 10.24
CA PRO A 29 3.10 -5.39 10.13
C PRO A 29 1.81 -5.97 10.68
N SER A 30 1.02 -5.15 11.34
CA SER A 30 -0.33 -5.56 11.71
C SER A 30 -1.08 -6.00 10.43
N PRO A 31 -1.91 -7.06 10.48
CA PRO A 31 -2.71 -7.48 9.34
C PRO A 31 -3.49 -6.32 8.70
N ARG A 32 -3.98 -5.41 9.56
CA ARG A 32 -4.69 -4.18 9.19
C ARG A 32 -3.87 -3.23 8.30
N ALA A 33 -2.55 -3.17 8.47
CA ALA A 33 -1.68 -2.32 7.64
C ALA A 33 -1.56 -2.85 6.21
N LEU A 34 -1.43 -4.17 6.09
CA LEU A 34 -1.31 -4.84 4.79
C LEU A 34 -2.64 -4.82 4.06
N GLU A 35 -3.74 -5.04 4.78
CA GLU A 35 -5.11 -4.90 4.25
C GLU A 35 -5.37 -3.47 3.77
N PHE A 36 -5.00 -2.46 4.57
CA PHE A 36 -5.12 -1.06 4.20
C PHE A 36 -4.32 -0.74 2.93
N ALA A 37 -3.05 -1.17 2.86
CA ALA A 37 -2.23 -0.96 1.67
C ALA A 37 -2.85 -1.62 0.43
N SER A 38 -3.27 -2.89 0.55
CA SER A 38 -3.96 -3.61 -0.52
C SER A 38 -5.25 -2.92 -0.96
N TYR A 39 -6.02 -2.38 -0.04
CA TYR A 39 -7.27 -1.67 -0.31
C TYR A 39 -7.05 -0.38 -1.11
N ILE A 40 -6.07 0.43 -0.71
CA ILE A 40 -5.70 1.65 -1.43
C ILE A 40 -5.13 1.33 -2.82
N PHE A 41 -4.29 0.30 -2.94
CA PHE A 41 -3.80 -0.17 -4.24
C PHE A 41 -4.95 -0.65 -5.14
N ALA A 42 -5.89 -1.44 -4.60
CA ALA A 42 -7.06 -1.92 -5.33
C ALA A 42 -7.93 -0.76 -5.83
N ALA A 43 -8.21 0.21 -4.97
CA ALA A 43 -8.95 1.41 -5.35
C ALA A 43 -8.25 2.23 -6.43
N SER A 44 -6.93 2.42 -6.32
CA SER A 44 -6.16 3.12 -7.34
C SER A 44 -6.24 2.41 -8.70
N ASN A 45 -6.23 1.08 -8.69
CA ASN A 45 -6.28 0.27 -9.90
C ASN A 45 -7.67 0.24 -10.55
N VAL A 46 -8.72 0.01 -9.75
CA VAL A 46 -10.10 -0.15 -10.24
C VAL A 46 -10.73 1.21 -10.57
N CYS A 47 -10.57 2.19 -9.67
CA CYS A 47 -11.21 3.49 -9.80
C CYS A 47 -10.35 4.53 -10.54
N GLY A 48 -9.06 4.26 -10.75
CA GLY A 48 -8.15 5.16 -11.46
C GLY A 48 -7.63 6.34 -10.63
N TYR A 49 -7.74 6.27 -9.31
CA TYR A 49 -7.19 7.30 -8.40
C TYR A 49 -5.66 7.25 -8.36
N ARG A 50 -5.03 8.40 -8.09
CA ARG A 50 -3.60 8.47 -7.75
C ARG A 50 -3.42 8.39 -6.25
N ILE A 51 -2.38 7.70 -5.79
CA ILE A 51 -2.08 7.59 -4.37
C ILE A 51 -1.24 8.79 -3.96
N GLY A 52 -1.71 9.56 -2.97
CA GLY A 52 -0.94 10.61 -2.31
C GLY A 52 0.15 9.97 -1.45
N SER A 53 1.37 9.86 -1.97
CA SER A 53 2.47 9.12 -1.34
C SER A 53 2.75 9.58 0.09
N ALA A 54 2.80 10.89 0.34
CA ALA A 54 3.09 11.43 1.67
C ALA A 54 2.03 11.06 2.71
N GLN A 55 0.75 11.18 2.36
CA GLN A 55 -0.38 10.89 3.25
C GLN A 55 -0.50 9.39 3.49
N PHE A 56 -0.30 8.58 2.45
CA PHE A 56 -0.30 7.14 2.52
C PHE A 56 0.85 6.62 3.39
N GLU A 57 2.07 7.11 3.17
CA GLU A 57 3.26 6.79 3.97
C GLU A 57 3.08 7.18 5.44
N ALA A 58 2.51 8.36 5.72
CA ALA A 58 2.24 8.80 7.08
C ALA A 58 1.27 7.85 7.83
N LEU A 59 0.31 7.24 7.14
CA LEU A 59 -0.62 6.28 7.75
C LEU A 59 0.01 4.91 7.98
N LEU A 60 0.84 4.44 7.05
CA LEU A 60 1.61 3.21 7.22
C LEU A 60 2.62 3.34 8.36
N ALA A 61 3.29 4.49 8.47
CA ALA A 61 4.25 4.77 9.53
C ALA A 61 3.62 4.70 10.92
N LYS A 62 2.37 5.15 11.09
CA LYS A 62 1.62 5.00 12.37
C LYS A 62 1.43 3.54 12.79
N GLN A 63 1.52 2.61 11.85
CA GLN A 63 1.39 1.17 12.07
C GLN A 63 2.74 0.46 12.04
N ASN A 64 3.85 1.22 12.11
CA ASN A 64 5.23 0.74 12.01
C ASN A 64 5.55 0.01 10.70
N VAL A 65 4.96 0.46 9.59
CA VAL A 65 5.16 -0.12 8.25
C VAL A 65 5.69 0.95 7.32
N GLN A 66 6.68 0.60 6.49
CA GLN A 66 7.15 1.49 5.43
C GLN A 66 6.54 1.10 4.08
N ILE A 67 6.50 2.06 3.16
CA ILE A 67 6.04 1.80 1.78
C ILE A 67 6.85 0.67 1.11
N ALA A 68 8.15 0.60 1.38
CA ALA A 68 9.05 -0.42 0.84
C ALA A 68 8.66 -1.84 1.28
N ASP A 69 7.98 -1.98 2.43
CA ASP A 69 7.57 -3.27 2.98
C ASP A 69 6.36 -3.87 2.24
N VAL A 70 5.48 -2.99 1.73
CA VAL A 70 4.21 -3.32 1.08
C VAL A 70 4.25 -3.24 -0.44
N GLN A 71 5.35 -2.77 -1.02
CA GLN A 71 5.57 -2.80 -2.46
C GLN A 71 5.65 -4.26 -2.98
N PRO A 72 5.39 -4.50 -4.28
CA PRO A 72 5.43 -5.85 -4.85
C PRO A 72 6.74 -6.60 -4.62
N ARG A 73 7.88 -5.88 -4.54
CA ARG A 73 9.21 -6.46 -4.24
C ARG A 73 9.58 -6.43 -2.75
N GLY A 74 8.71 -5.90 -1.91
CA GLY A 74 8.92 -5.81 -0.47
C GLY A 74 8.72 -7.15 0.25
N PRO A 75 9.17 -7.25 1.51
CA PRO A 75 9.01 -8.43 2.36
C PRO A 75 7.56 -8.94 2.51
N PHE A 76 6.56 -8.06 2.37
CA PHE A 76 5.13 -8.43 2.44
C PHE A 76 4.40 -8.29 1.10
N GLY A 77 5.13 -8.02 0.01
CA GLY A 77 4.57 -7.80 -1.33
C GLY A 77 3.66 -8.92 -1.81
N ASN A 78 4.05 -10.18 -1.61
CA ASN A 78 3.22 -11.33 -1.98
C ASN A 78 1.86 -11.35 -1.25
N ARG A 79 1.84 -11.05 0.05
CA ARG A 79 0.60 -11.01 0.83
C ARG A 79 -0.28 -9.84 0.39
N VAL A 80 0.32 -8.67 0.20
CA VAL A 80 -0.36 -7.48 -0.31
C VAL A 80 -0.95 -7.75 -1.69
N GLN A 81 -0.23 -8.45 -2.56
CA GLN A 81 -0.69 -8.80 -3.91
C GLN A 81 -1.85 -9.78 -3.90
N THR A 82 -1.82 -10.79 -3.02
CA THR A 82 -2.97 -11.70 -2.82
C THR A 82 -4.22 -10.95 -2.38
N MET A 83 -4.10 -10.11 -1.34
CA MET A 83 -5.21 -9.30 -0.82
C MET A 83 -5.68 -8.26 -1.85
N PHE A 84 -4.76 -7.62 -2.55
CA PHE A 84 -5.03 -6.68 -3.64
C PHE A 84 -5.89 -7.33 -4.73
N THR A 85 -5.54 -8.54 -5.15
CA THR A 85 -6.28 -9.25 -6.19
C THR A 85 -7.72 -9.52 -5.75
N LEU A 86 -7.89 -10.03 -4.53
CA LEU A 86 -9.20 -10.31 -3.97
C LEU A 86 -10.06 -9.03 -3.81
N MET A 87 -9.48 -7.97 -3.26
CA MET A 87 -10.17 -6.68 -3.08
C MET A 87 -10.50 -6.02 -4.41
N SER A 88 -9.60 -6.07 -5.39
CA SER A 88 -9.83 -5.50 -6.72
C SER A 88 -10.97 -6.21 -7.44
N ASN A 89 -11.06 -7.54 -7.33
CA ASN A 89 -12.17 -8.30 -7.88
C ASN A 89 -13.51 -7.92 -7.24
N GLN A 90 -13.55 -7.79 -5.90
CA GLN A 90 -14.77 -7.36 -5.21
C GLN A 90 -15.17 -5.92 -5.57
N MET A 91 -14.20 -5.01 -5.65
CA MET A 91 -14.45 -3.63 -6.08
C MET A 91 -14.93 -3.58 -7.53
N ALA A 92 -14.34 -4.36 -8.43
CA ALA A 92 -14.74 -4.38 -9.84
C ALA A 92 -16.17 -4.87 -10.03
N GLN A 93 -16.64 -5.81 -9.21
CA GLN A 93 -18.03 -6.27 -9.23
C GLN A 93 -19.04 -5.20 -8.82
N ASN A 94 -18.64 -4.26 -7.96
CA ASN A 94 -19.49 -3.18 -7.44
C ASN A 94 -18.83 -1.81 -7.65
N ARG A 95 -18.27 -1.59 -8.84
CA ARG A 95 -17.33 -0.50 -9.12
C ARG A 95 -17.84 0.86 -8.67
N ASP A 96 -19.05 1.24 -9.06
CA ASP A 96 -19.57 2.58 -8.81
C ASP A 96 -19.74 2.85 -7.31
N GLN A 97 -20.34 1.90 -6.58
CA GLN A 97 -20.51 2.00 -5.13
C GLN A 97 -19.17 1.96 -4.39
N ALA A 98 -18.26 1.08 -4.81
CA ALA A 98 -16.93 0.98 -4.21
C ALA A 98 -16.12 2.27 -4.40
N CYS A 99 -16.10 2.84 -5.61
CA CYS A 99 -15.35 4.05 -5.88
C CYS A 99 -15.91 5.27 -5.12
N LEU A 100 -17.24 5.39 -5.00
CA LEU A 100 -17.87 6.44 -4.20
C LEU A 100 -17.54 6.32 -2.72
N ALA A 101 -17.64 5.10 -2.15
CA ALA A 101 -17.32 4.85 -0.75
C ALA A 101 -15.85 5.17 -0.46
N VAL A 102 -14.94 4.65 -1.29
CA VAL A 102 -13.50 4.87 -1.15
C VAL A 102 -13.15 6.36 -1.24
N ALA A 103 -13.75 7.09 -2.18
CA ALA A 103 -13.52 8.53 -2.31
C ALA A 103 -14.04 9.29 -1.08
N GLY A 104 -15.16 8.86 -0.49
CA GLY A 104 -15.69 9.43 0.75
C GLY A 104 -14.88 9.10 2.00
N GLU A 105 -14.10 8.02 1.99
CA GLU A 105 -13.23 7.62 3.12
C GLU A 105 -11.82 8.21 3.00
N TYR A 106 -11.25 8.19 1.80
CA TYR A 106 -9.81 8.42 1.56
C TYR A 106 -9.51 9.52 0.53
N GLY A 107 -10.54 10.10 -0.08
CA GLY A 107 -10.42 11.21 -1.01
C GLY A 107 -10.05 12.54 -0.36
N PRO A 108 -10.13 13.66 -1.10
CA PRO A 108 -9.88 14.99 -0.55
C PRO A 108 -10.81 15.34 0.62
N GLU A 109 -12.07 14.96 0.51
CA GLU A 109 -13.11 15.09 1.54
C GLU A 109 -13.25 13.83 2.41
N GLY A 110 -12.20 13.00 2.45
CA GLY A 110 -12.18 11.73 3.15
C GLY A 110 -12.50 11.86 4.65
N THR A 111 -13.40 11.01 5.15
CA THR A 111 -13.79 10.95 6.57
C THR A 111 -12.78 10.19 7.44
N VAL A 112 -12.03 9.24 6.86
CA VAL A 112 -11.02 8.43 7.58
C VAL A 112 -9.65 9.07 7.48
N ALA A 113 -9.21 9.39 6.26
CA ALA A 113 -7.97 10.10 6.03
C ALA A 113 -8.02 10.89 4.73
N LYS A 114 -7.67 12.17 4.80
CA LYS A 114 -7.78 13.07 3.66
C LYS A 114 -6.60 12.91 2.70
N ASN A 115 -6.88 13.05 1.41
CA ASN A 115 -5.88 13.12 0.33
C ASN A 115 -4.97 11.88 0.20
N VAL A 116 -5.42 10.72 0.67
CA VAL A 116 -4.72 9.44 0.40
C VAL A 116 -4.96 9.01 -1.04
N LEU A 117 -6.17 9.25 -1.54
CA LEU A 117 -6.55 9.04 -2.93
C LEU A 117 -6.89 10.38 -3.57
N LEU A 118 -6.17 10.70 -4.64
CA LEU A 118 -6.29 11.92 -5.42
C LEU A 118 -7.03 11.59 -6.72
N PRO A 119 -7.99 12.44 -7.14
CA PRO A 119 -8.59 12.34 -8.47
C PRO A 119 -7.51 12.33 -9.56
N ALA A 120 -7.72 11.56 -10.62
CA ALA A 120 -6.80 11.50 -11.76
C ALA A 120 -6.58 12.91 -12.34
N GLY A 121 -5.37 13.46 -12.17
CA GLY A 121 -5.02 14.81 -12.62
C GLY A 121 -4.72 15.83 -11.51
N GLN A 122 -4.92 15.49 -10.23
CA GLN A 122 -4.39 16.29 -9.12
C GLN A 122 -2.98 15.81 -8.75
N GLU A 123 -2.02 16.73 -8.76
CA GLU A 123 -0.66 16.47 -8.29
C GLU A 123 -0.64 16.39 -6.74
N PRO A 124 0.07 15.41 -6.14
CA PRO A 124 0.26 15.37 -4.70
C PRO A 124 1.13 16.57 -4.28
N GLY A 125 0.51 17.60 -3.70
CA GLY A 125 1.22 18.80 -3.22
C GLY A 125 0.90 20.10 -3.96
N ALA A 126 0.02 20.09 -4.96
CA ALA A 126 -0.54 21.35 -5.43
C ALA A 126 -1.42 21.94 -4.30
N PRO A 127 -1.14 23.17 -3.82
CA PRO A 127 -2.02 23.80 -2.85
C PRO A 127 -3.42 23.83 -3.47
N THR A 128 -4.42 23.39 -2.69
CA THR A 128 -5.83 23.55 -3.03
C THR A 128 -5.99 24.96 -3.56
N LYS A 129 -6.25 25.12 -4.86
CA LYS A 129 -6.61 26.43 -5.40
C LYS A 129 -7.90 26.80 -4.71
N THR A 130 -7.79 27.58 -3.64
CA THR A 130 -8.83 28.50 -3.20
C THR A 130 -9.44 29.08 -4.47
N PRO A 131 -10.76 28.96 -4.70
CA PRO A 131 -11.39 29.58 -5.86
C PRO A 131 -10.91 31.02 -5.92
N ALA A 132 -10.30 31.38 -7.05
CA ALA A 132 -9.87 32.75 -7.29
C ALA A 132 -11.11 33.64 -7.12
N GLU A 133 -11.10 34.43 -6.06
CA GLU A 133 -12.01 35.55 -5.91
C GLU A 133 -11.84 36.43 -7.16
N PRO A 134 -12.89 36.71 -7.93
CA PRO A 134 -12.76 37.52 -9.13
C PRO A 134 -12.43 38.96 -8.71
N ALA A 135 -11.16 39.34 -8.88
CA ALA A 135 -10.74 40.72 -8.71
C ALA A 135 -11.47 41.60 -9.74
N GLU A 136 -12.34 42.44 -9.21
CA GLU A 136 -13.16 43.45 -9.88
C GLU A 136 -12.31 44.39 -10.78
N PRO A 137 -12.83 44.82 -11.95
CA PRO A 137 -12.05 45.64 -12.89
C PRO A 137 -11.85 47.05 -12.33
N ALA A 138 -10.58 47.48 -12.24
CA ALA A 138 -10.21 48.83 -11.85
C ALA A 138 -10.84 49.88 -12.79
N LYS A 139 -11.60 50.81 -12.21
CA LYS A 139 -12.08 52.01 -12.91
C LYS A 139 -10.92 52.98 -13.18
N PRO A 140 -10.89 53.66 -14.34
CA PRO A 140 -9.93 54.72 -14.61
C PRO A 140 -10.32 56.02 -13.89
N GLN A 141 -9.34 56.69 -13.29
CA GLN A 141 -9.37 58.12 -12.98
C GLN A 141 -8.21 58.79 -13.71
#